data_AF-A0AAN7NJR2-F1
#
_entry.id   AF-A0AAN7NJR2-F1
#
_cell.length_a   1.000
_cell.length_b   1.000
_cell.length_c   1.000
_cell.angle_alpha   90.00
_cell.angle_beta   90.00
_cell.angle_gamma   90.00
#
_symmetry.space_group_name_H-M   'P 1'
#
loop_
_entity.id
_entity.type
_entity.pdbx_description
1 polymer ?
#
loop_
_entity_poly.entity_id
_entity_poly.type
_entity_poly.pdbx_seq_one_letter_code
_entity_poly.pdbx_strand_id
1 'polypeptide(L)'
;MEALYSALEGEITAFVRQVQRCQQGFDLRSLYRVLLLVLPRSPSGQVESWQHLQRLARHWPGSPSSDVASYVGWLASFLQHLSTLKERFDARVVVPLCENLYMHEEPAARPTQRSPPTSIPQLAAQLFVHRRNWGLLLQGGPLSERVFSPRRLRDLRGFIGVGPFVKVLRLVPDVFHQSLATAKLAQRWVHLHRSRYSLSLPPLPSPSPSPLQQPPARGRAGLVPSTVQPPLRGKAPQQPGSPLGSPDLLVPLRPLGAGGSVGVLRAQLRESREELLALLHRRERAAVLHAQVCHVARRIRVLRLQQLGEGTELAQLQQSPGTGTGGCRHQAALAEELQKSLELEEYHHSILEADWLLELEVRPILIRRIDAVQQRCRDLERMLRGQALPAPQRARLRSGPATTPVPGRAQPSECAPRQWPAPGATLATLTTGGGTTAYSQQQHPEGHDWRTSDPSPRGLRAARSSRGPGLAPAWEESVDGMCV
;
A
#
# COMPACT_ATOMS: atom_id res chain seq x y z
N MET A 1 -13.12 9.20 -25.70
CA MET A 1 -13.73 8.62 -24.48
C MET A 1 -13.34 7.16 -24.24
N GLU A 2 -13.53 6.24 -25.19
CA GLU A 2 -13.21 4.81 -24.98
C GLU A 2 -11.75 4.52 -24.56
N ALA A 3 -10.77 5.22 -25.15
CA ALA A 3 -9.36 5.10 -24.77
C ALA A 3 -9.12 5.53 -23.31
N LEU A 4 -9.81 6.59 -22.85
CA LEU A 4 -9.73 7.07 -21.47
C LEU A 4 -10.30 6.03 -20.49
N TYR A 5 -11.48 5.47 -20.78
CA TYR A 5 -12.07 4.44 -19.90
C TYR A 5 -11.17 3.20 -19.79
N SER A 6 -10.61 2.75 -20.92
CA SER A 6 -9.70 1.61 -20.95
C SER A 6 -8.42 1.90 -20.14
N ALA A 7 -7.87 3.12 -20.24
CA ALA A 7 -6.73 3.54 -19.44
C ALA A 7 -7.05 3.56 -17.93
N LEU A 8 -8.21 4.12 -17.55
CA LEU A 8 -8.66 4.16 -16.15
C LEU A 8 -8.90 2.76 -15.58
N GLU A 9 -9.54 1.86 -16.32
CA GLU A 9 -9.73 0.46 -15.92
C GLU A 9 -8.38 -0.26 -15.71
N GLY A 10 -7.41 0.00 -16.59
CA GLY A 10 -6.04 -0.49 -16.46
C GLY A 10 -5.35 -0.01 -15.18
N GLU A 11 -5.38 1.29 -14.92
CA GLU A 11 -4.79 1.89 -13.71
C GLU A 11 -5.48 1.41 -12.43
N ILE A 12 -6.81 1.31 -12.40
CA ILE A 12 -7.57 0.76 -11.26
C ILE A 12 -7.17 -0.70 -11.01
N THR A 13 -7.07 -1.51 -12.06
CA THR A 13 -6.69 -2.94 -11.95
C THR A 13 -5.27 -3.10 -11.43
N ALA A 14 -4.33 -2.31 -11.94
CA ALA A 14 -2.94 -2.29 -11.47
C ALA A 14 -2.86 -1.90 -10.00
N PHE A 15 -3.59 -0.85 -9.60
CA PHE A 15 -3.69 -0.42 -8.21
C PHE A 15 -4.27 -1.51 -7.29
N VAL A 16 -5.38 -2.15 -7.66
CA VAL A 16 -6.01 -3.22 -6.86
C VAL A 16 -5.03 -4.37 -6.64
N ARG A 17 -4.32 -4.79 -7.70
CA ARG A 17 -3.28 -5.83 -7.61
C ARG A 17 -2.17 -5.43 -6.64
N GLN A 18 -1.74 -4.17 -6.68
CA GLN A 18 -0.70 -3.65 -5.82
C GLN A 18 -1.13 -3.64 -4.34
N VAL A 19 -2.33 -3.12 -4.05
CA VAL A 19 -2.90 -3.13 -2.70
C VAL A 19 -3.03 -4.57 -2.16
N GLN A 20 -3.48 -5.51 -2.99
CA GLN A 20 -3.63 -6.92 -2.60
C GLN A 20 -2.28 -7.56 -2.26
N ARG A 21 -1.21 -7.26 -3.03
CA ARG A 21 0.15 -7.73 -2.71
C ARG A 21 0.63 -7.19 -1.36
N CYS A 22 0.47 -5.89 -1.13
CA CYS A 22 0.79 -5.26 0.16
C CYS A 22 0.00 -5.90 1.31
N GLN A 23 -1.29 -6.19 1.09
CA GLN A 23 -2.15 -6.84 2.08
C GLN A 23 -1.72 -8.27 2.40
N GLN A 24 -1.34 -9.06 1.40
CA GLN A 24 -0.87 -10.44 1.58
C GLN A 24 0.46 -10.49 2.35
N GLY A 25 1.34 -9.53 2.07
CA GLY A 25 2.60 -9.38 2.78
C GLY A 25 2.38 -9.02 4.25
N PHE A 26 1.56 -8.02 4.54
CA PHE A 26 1.40 -7.48 5.89
C PHE A 26 0.94 -8.52 6.91
N ASP A 27 1.70 -8.69 8.02
CA ASP A 27 1.32 -9.57 9.12
C ASP A 27 0.82 -8.80 10.35
N LEU A 28 -0.48 -8.90 10.60
CA LEU A 28 -1.12 -8.28 11.75
C LEU A 28 -0.63 -8.88 13.09
N ARG A 29 -0.24 -10.17 13.11
CA ARG A 29 0.26 -10.82 14.34
C ARG A 29 1.63 -10.30 14.74
N SER A 30 2.52 -10.08 13.77
CA SER A 30 3.81 -9.43 14.00
C SER A 30 3.65 -8.03 14.59
N LEU A 31 2.73 -7.22 14.02
CA LEU A 31 2.42 -5.91 14.58
C LEU A 31 1.91 -6.01 16.02
N TYR A 32 0.96 -6.91 16.29
CA TYR A 32 0.44 -7.13 17.64
C TYR A 32 1.53 -7.50 18.65
N ARG A 33 2.46 -8.39 18.31
CA ARG A 33 3.59 -8.77 19.18
C ARG A 33 4.46 -7.56 19.50
N VAL A 34 4.78 -6.73 18.50
CA VAL A 34 5.55 -5.50 18.70
C VAL A 34 4.80 -4.53 19.61
N LEU A 35 3.49 -4.36 19.42
CA LEU A 35 2.66 -3.50 20.26
C LEU A 35 2.61 -3.98 21.72
N LEU A 36 2.53 -5.29 21.96
CA LEU A 36 2.60 -5.84 23.32
C LEU A 36 3.92 -5.55 24.02
N LEU A 37 5.04 -5.52 23.28
CA LEU A 37 6.34 -5.17 23.84
C LEU A 37 6.39 -3.69 24.22
N VAL A 38 5.78 -2.81 23.40
CA VAL A 38 5.80 -1.36 23.62
C VAL A 38 4.81 -0.90 24.70
N LEU A 39 3.69 -1.61 24.89
CA LEU A 39 2.58 -1.19 25.75
C LEU A 39 2.96 -0.83 27.20
N PRO A 40 3.77 -1.63 27.94
CA PRO A 40 4.08 -1.35 29.35
C PRO A 40 4.83 -0.03 29.59
N ARG A 41 5.24 0.65 28.52
CA ARG A 41 6.05 1.87 28.54
C ARG A 41 5.26 3.11 28.08
N SER A 42 4.00 2.96 27.66
CA SER A 42 3.18 4.13 27.35
C SER A 42 2.74 4.81 28.65
N PRO A 43 3.06 6.10 28.87
CA PRO A 43 2.68 6.80 30.10
C PRO A 43 1.16 6.96 30.25
N SER A 44 0.45 7.07 29.13
CA SER A 44 -1.02 7.12 29.10
C SER A 44 -1.66 5.73 29.07
N GLY A 45 -0.86 4.67 28.97
CA GLY A 45 -1.31 3.33 28.64
C GLY A 45 -1.86 3.18 27.22
N GLN A 46 -2.12 4.26 26.47
CA GLN A 46 -2.77 4.24 25.15
C GLN A 46 -1.87 4.73 24.02
N VAL A 47 -2.09 4.21 22.81
CA VAL A 47 -1.37 4.59 21.59
C VAL A 47 -2.36 5.09 20.56
N GLU A 48 -2.53 6.42 20.52
CA GLU A 48 -3.54 7.09 19.69
C GLU A 48 -3.15 7.29 18.22
N SER A 49 -1.86 7.20 17.89
CA SER A 49 -1.37 7.35 16.51
C SER A 49 -0.11 6.54 16.24
N TRP A 50 0.17 6.27 14.96
CA TRP A 50 1.40 5.58 14.57
C TRP A 50 2.65 6.45 14.82
N GLN A 51 2.54 7.77 14.74
CA GLN A 51 3.62 8.69 15.11
C GLN A 51 3.90 8.64 16.61
N HIS A 52 2.86 8.50 17.43
CA HIS A 52 3.03 8.27 18.86
C HIS A 52 3.80 6.96 19.12
N LEU A 53 3.44 5.87 18.44
CA LEU A 53 4.20 4.62 18.50
C LEU A 53 5.67 4.81 18.10
N GLN A 54 5.93 5.56 17.04
CA GLN A 54 7.30 5.84 16.58
C GLN A 54 8.10 6.63 17.62
N ARG A 55 7.49 7.63 18.27
CA ARG A 55 8.13 8.38 19.36
C ARG A 55 8.42 7.47 20.55
N LEU A 56 7.49 6.61 20.95
CA LEU A 56 7.70 5.65 22.04
C LEU A 56 8.85 4.68 21.73
N ALA A 57 8.95 4.20 20.49
CA ALA A 57 10.04 3.30 20.08
C ALA A 57 11.41 4.00 20.03
N ARG A 58 11.46 5.31 19.73
CA ARG A 58 12.70 6.09 19.69
C ARG A 58 13.24 6.46 21.07
N HIS A 59 12.37 6.84 22.00
CA HIS A 59 12.77 7.31 23.33
C HIS A 59 12.83 6.16 24.35
N TRP A 60 13.09 4.95 23.89
CA TRP A 60 13.02 3.76 24.72
C TRP A 60 14.17 3.75 25.76
N PRO A 61 13.89 3.80 27.07
CA PRO A 61 14.93 3.80 28.08
C PRO A 61 15.44 2.37 28.32
N GLY A 62 16.74 2.18 28.04
CA GLY A 62 17.44 0.90 28.03
C GLY A 62 17.34 0.24 26.66
N SER A 63 18.42 0.28 25.88
CA SER A 63 18.52 -0.14 24.47
C SER A 63 17.36 -1.06 24.05
N PRO A 64 16.36 -0.55 23.28
CA PRO A 64 15.29 -1.42 22.82
C PRO A 64 15.92 -2.63 22.14
N SER A 65 15.27 -3.78 22.21
CA SER A 65 15.60 -4.83 21.26
C SER A 65 15.59 -4.17 19.88
N SER A 66 16.75 -4.16 19.21
CA SER A 66 16.97 -3.50 17.92
C SER A 66 15.85 -3.83 16.93
N ASP A 67 15.24 -5.01 17.08
CA ASP A 67 14.09 -5.48 16.32
C ASP A 67 12.81 -4.63 16.47
N VAL A 68 12.49 -4.12 17.67
CA VAL A 68 11.28 -3.30 17.90
C VAL A 68 11.42 -1.97 17.19
N ALA A 69 12.53 -1.26 17.39
CA ALA A 69 12.80 0.01 16.73
C ALA A 69 12.88 -0.17 15.19
N SER A 70 13.54 -1.24 14.74
CA SER A 70 13.63 -1.62 13.32
C SER A 70 12.24 -1.88 12.71
N TYR A 71 11.36 -2.61 13.40
CA TYR A 71 10.02 -2.90 12.92
C TYR A 71 9.13 -1.66 12.90
N VAL A 72 9.17 -0.82 13.95
CA VAL A 72 8.40 0.43 14.00
C VAL A 72 8.90 1.42 12.93
N GLY A 73 10.20 1.48 12.71
CA GLY A 73 10.80 2.23 11.60
C GLY A 73 10.28 1.75 10.24
N TRP A 74 10.27 0.42 10.03
CA TRP A 74 9.68 -0.17 8.83
C TRP A 74 8.19 0.15 8.67
N LEU A 75 7.40 0.05 9.73
CA LEU A 75 5.96 0.35 9.68
C LEU A 75 5.71 1.80 9.24
N ALA A 76 6.53 2.74 9.73
CA ALA A 76 6.46 4.13 9.30
C ALA A 76 6.75 4.27 7.79
N SER A 77 7.82 3.64 7.29
CA SER A 77 8.13 3.63 5.85
C SER A 77 7.03 2.96 5.02
N PHE A 78 6.42 1.89 5.55
CA PHE A 78 5.32 1.20 4.89
C PHE A 78 4.07 2.07 4.79
N LEU A 79 3.70 2.78 5.85
CA LEU A 79 2.59 3.74 5.83
C LEU A 79 2.86 4.90 4.87
N GLN A 80 4.11 5.36 4.79
CA GLN A 80 4.52 6.37 3.81
C GLN A 80 4.32 5.86 2.38
N HIS A 81 4.74 4.63 2.08
CA HIS A 81 4.51 4.00 0.78
C HIS A 81 3.01 3.92 0.45
N LEU A 82 2.14 3.59 1.42
CA LEU A 82 0.69 3.59 1.22
C LEU A 82 0.12 5.00 0.95
N SER A 83 0.75 6.07 1.48
CA SER A 83 0.43 7.46 1.13
C SER A 83 0.79 7.79 -0.30
N THR A 84 2.01 7.43 -0.75
CA THR A 84 2.42 7.60 -2.15
C THR A 84 1.51 6.81 -3.11
N LEU A 85 1.10 5.60 -2.71
CA LEU A 85 0.15 4.80 -3.49
C LEU A 85 -1.22 5.49 -3.60
N LYS A 86 -1.68 6.15 -2.53
CA LYS A 86 -2.90 6.96 -2.54
C LYS A 86 -2.76 8.16 -3.47
N GLU A 87 -1.68 8.91 -3.37
CA GLU A 87 -1.42 10.09 -4.21
C GLU A 87 -1.39 9.72 -5.68
N ARG A 88 -0.74 8.60 -6.03
CA ARG A 88 -0.72 8.08 -7.40
C ARG A 88 -2.11 7.67 -7.89
N PHE A 89 -2.90 7.01 -7.04
CA PHE A 89 -4.29 6.69 -7.37
C PHE A 89 -5.13 7.95 -7.57
N ASP A 90 -4.96 8.95 -6.69
CA ASP A 90 -5.64 10.23 -6.81
C ASP A 90 -5.29 10.92 -8.14
N ALA A 91 -4.01 11.01 -8.48
CA ALA A 91 -3.54 11.67 -9.70
C ALA A 91 -3.95 10.94 -10.99
N ARG A 92 -3.90 9.60 -11.01
CA ARG A 92 -4.14 8.82 -12.24
C ARG A 92 -5.59 8.40 -12.45
N VAL A 93 -6.37 8.34 -11.37
CA VAL A 93 -7.75 7.86 -11.41
C VAL A 93 -8.70 8.95 -10.95
N VAL A 94 -8.57 9.43 -9.71
CA VAL A 94 -9.58 10.34 -9.14
C VAL A 94 -9.63 11.67 -9.88
N VAL A 95 -8.50 12.32 -10.15
CA VAL A 95 -8.46 13.62 -10.85
C VAL A 95 -9.11 13.53 -12.23
N PRO A 96 -8.73 12.58 -13.13
CA PRO A 96 -9.42 12.40 -14.39
C PRO A 96 -10.93 12.13 -14.24
N LEU A 97 -11.35 11.34 -13.24
CA LEU A 97 -12.78 11.11 -12.99
C LEU A 97 -13.50 12.41 -12.61
N CYS A 98 -12.87 13.28 -11.81
CA CYS A 98 -13.43 14.58 -11.42
C CYS A 98 -13.55 15.52 -12.62
N GLU A 99 -12.51 15.60 -13.46
CA GLU A 99 -12.53 16.45 -14.65
C GLU A 99 -13.68 16.09 -15.60
N ASN A 100 -14.00 14.80 -15.73
CA ASN A 100 -15.12 14.35 -16.58
C ASN A 100 -16.50 14.48 -15.90
N LEU A 101 -16.57 14.49 -14.56
CA LEU A 101 -17.81 14.74 -13.82
C LEU A 101 -18.34 16.16 -14.06
N TYR A 102 -17.46 17.15 -14.10
CA TYR A 102 -17.85 18.56 -14.23
C TYR A 102 -18.27 18.96 -15.65
N MET A 103 -18.01 18.13 -16.66
CA MET A 103 -18.24 18.49 -18.07
C MET A 103 -19.60 18.05 -18.63
N HIS A 104 -20.35 17.19 -17.93
CA HIS A 104 -21.52 16.51 -18.54
C HIS A 104 -22.79 16.42 -17.68
N GLU A 105 -22.88 17.12 -16.55
CA GLU A 105 -24.16 17.30 -15.86
C GLU A 105 -24.99 18.39 -16.53
N GLU A 106 -25.59 18.06 -17.68
CA GLU A 106 -26.72 18.85 -18.18
C GLU A 106 -27.90 18.67 -17.19
N PRO A 107 -28.48 19.75 -16.64
CA PRO A 107 -29.62 19.67 -15.73
C PRO A 107 -30.90 19.28 -16.49
N ALA A 108 -31.00 18.01 -16.88
CA ALA A 108 -32.19 17.48 -17.52
C ALA A 108 -33.34 17.30 -16.51
N ALA A 109 -34.26 18.26 -16.57
CA ALA A 109 -35.70 18.21 -16.29
C ALA A 109 -36.26 17.08 -15.37
N ARG A 110 -36.86 17.55 -14.27
CA ARG A 110 -37.98 17.02 -13.46
C ARG A 110 -37.96 15.53 -13.03
N PRO A 111 -37.91 15.26 -11.71
CA PRO A 111 -37.97 13.91 -11.17
C PRO A 111 -39.42 13.41 -11.14
N THR A 112 -39.80 12.61 -12.12
CA THR A 112 -40.98 11.74 -12.00
C THR A 112 -40.55 10.28 -11.90
N GLN A 113 -40.88 9.69 -10.75
CA GLN A 113 -41.01 8.27 -10.45
C GLN A 113 -39.76 7.38 -10.32
N ARG A 114 -39.62 6.87 -9.07
CA ARG A 114 -38.97 5.61 -8.64
C ARG A 114 -37.56 5.38 -9.20
N SER A 115 -36.57 5.92 -8.51
CA SER A 115 -35.14 5.74 -8.76
C SER A 115 -34.70 4.26 -8.82
N PRO A 116 -34.17 3.78 -9.97
CA PRO A 116 -33.31 2.61 -10.04
C PRO A 116 -31.84 3.07 -10.11
N PRO A 117 -30.90 2.17 -10.46
CA PRO A 117 -29.69 1.86 -9.68
C PRO A 117 -28.71 3.04 -9.48
N THR A 118 -27.91 2.99 -8.39
CA THR A 118 -26.81 3.92 -8.01
C THR A 118 -26.43 4.93 -9.09
N SER A 119 -26.79 6.20 -8.90
CA SER A 119 -26.49 7.27 -9.86
C SER A 119 -24.99 7.64 -9.86
N ILE A 120 -24.52 8.22 -10.97
CA ILE A 120 -23.14 8.73 -11.11
C ILE A 120 -22.76 9.70 -9.96
N PRO A 121 -23.61 10.67 -9.58
CA PRO A 121 -23.30 11.60 -8.47
C PRO A 121 -23.24 10.90 -7.11
N GLN A 122 -24.12 9.92 -6.88
CA GLN A 122 -24.12 9.14 -5.65
C GLN A 122 -22.84 8.30 -5.51
N LEU A 123 -22.39 7.68 -6.61
CA LEU A 123 -21.12 6.95 -6.63
C LEU A 123 -19.93 7.88 -6.39
N ALA A 124 -19.93 9.06 -7.00
CA ALA A 124 -18.90 10.08 -6.79
C ALA A 124 -18.85 10.52 -5.32
N ALA A 125 -20.01 10.84 -4.71
CA ALA A 125 -20.10 11.20 -3.30
C ALA A 125 -19.54 10.10 -2.38
N GLN A 126 -19.90 8.83 -2.62
CA GLN A 126 -19.34 7.71 -1.87
C GLN A 126 -17.82 7.58 -2.07
N LEU A 127 -17.34 7.72 -3.32
CA LEU A 127 -15.92 7.66 -3.64
C LEU A 127 -15.14 8.72 -2.85
N PHE A 128 -15.64 9.97 -2.81
CA PHE A 128 -14.99 11.04 -2.06
C PHE A 128 -14.98 10.81 -0.55
N VAL A 129 -16.06 10.27 0.02
CA VAL A 129 -16.10 9.90 1.45
C VAL A 129 -15.05 8.85 1.76
N HIS A 130 -14.97 7.77 0.98
CA HIS A 130 -13.96 6.73 1.16
C HIS A 130 -12.53 7.26 0.95
N ARG A 131 -12.32 8.08 -0.09
CA ARG A 131 -11.03 8.73 -0.36
C ARG A 131 -10.58 9.63 0.79
N ARG A 132 -11.48 10.45 1.34
CA ARG A 132 -11.18 11.32 2.49
C ARG A 132 -10.82 10.47 3.71
N ASN A 133 -11.61 9.45 4.01
CA ASN A 133 -11.35 8.55 5.14
C ASN A 133 -9.99 7.84 4.98
N TRP A 134 -9.67 7.37 3.79
CA TRP A 134 -8.36 6.80 3.47
C TRP A 134 -7.22 7.80 3.74
N GLY A 135 -7.36 9.05 3.30
CA GLY A 135 -6.37 10.11 3.58
C GLY A 135 -6.19 10.39 5.07
N LEU A 136 -7.29 10.45 5.83
CA LEU A 136 -7.26 10.70 7.28
C LEU A 136 -6.53 9.59 8.05
N LEU A 137 -6.63 8.33 7.61
CA LEU A 137 -5.86 7.23 8.21
C LEU A 137 -4.35 7.41 8.03
N LEU A 138 -3.92 7.99 6.90
CA LEU A 138 -2.51 8.11 6.53
C LEU A 138 -1.84 9.41 7.03
N GLN A 139 -2.61 10.39 7.50
CA GLN A 139 -2.13 11.71 7.92
C GLN A 139 -1.19 11.68 9.16
N GLY A 140 -1.17 10.58 9.92
CA GLY A 140 -0.28 10.37 11.06
C GLY A 140 -0.62 11.10 12.36
N GLY A 141 -1.66 11.94 12.34
CA GLY A 141 -2.26 12.51 13.54
C GLY A 141 -3.02 11.48 14.40
N PRO A 142 -3.70 11.94 15.47
CA PRO A 142 -4.56 11.10 16.30
C PRO A 142 -5.62 10.39 15.45
N LEU A 143 -5.73 9.07 15.63
CA LEU A 143 -6.66 8.25 14.85
C LEU A 143 -8.08 8.42 15.38
N SER A 144 -8.97 8.92 14.53
CA SER A 144 -10.38 9.12 14.84
C SER A 144 -11.17 7.84 14.61
N GLU A 145 -11.96 7.44 15.60
CA GLU A 145 -12.75 6.20 15.55
C GLU A 145 -13.75 6.18 14.39
N ARG A 146 -14.21 7.38 13.97
CA ARG A 146 -15.20 7.57 12.90
C ARG A 146 -14.70 7.16 11.52
N VAL A 147 -13.38 7.08 11.33
CA VAL A 147 -12.75 6.81 10.03
C VAL A 147 -12.57 5.31 9.78
N PHE A 148 -12.55 4.51 10.86
CA PHE A 148 -12.38 3.07 10.76
C PHE A 148 -13.67 2.35 10.32
N SER A 149 -13.51 1.25 9.58
CA SER A 149 -14.64 0.43 9.19
C SER A 149 -15.12 -0.40 10.37
N PRO A 150 -16.43 -0.39 10.72
CA PRO A 150 -16.98 -1.24 11.77
C PRO A 150 -16.76 -2.74 11.51
N ARG A 151 -16.67 -3.13 10.23
CA ARG A 151 -16.50 -4.53 9.83
C ARG A 151 -15.15 -5.09 10.24
N ARG A 152 -14.09 -4.27 10.25
CA ARG A 152 -12.70 -4.70 10.50
C ARG A 152 -12.41 -4.91 11.98
N LEU A 153 -13.27 -4.41 12.87
CA LEU A 153 -13.17 -4.75 14.29
C LEU A 153 -13.32 -6.26 14.54
N ARG A 154 -14.05 -6.98 13.67
CA ARG A 154 -14.22 -8.44 13.77
C ARG A 154 -12.92 -9.19 13.55
N ASP A 155 -12.02 -8.67 12.73
CA ASP A 155 -10.71 -9.27 12.46
C ASP A 155 -9.81 -9.24 13.71
N LEU A 156 -10.15 -8.41 14.70
CA LEU A 156 -9.42 -8.31 15.95
C LEU A 156 -9.90 -9.27 17.05
N ARG A 157 -10.96 -10.06 16.82
CA ARG A 157 -11.55 -10.94 17.85
C ARG A 157 -10.59 -12.01 18.41
N GLY A 158 -9.46 -12.27 17.74
CA GLY A 158 -8.43 -13.21 18.21
C GLY A 158 -7.29 -12.60 19.02
N PHE A 159 -7.31 -11.29 19.28
CA PHE A 159 -6.24 -10.60 19.99
C PHE A 159 -6.71 -10.12 21.35
N ILE A 160 -6.01 -10.55 22.41
CA ILE A 160 -6.36 -10.23 23.80
C ILE A 160 -5.66 -8.93 24.22
N GLY A 161 -6.31 -8.11 25.05
CA GLY A 161 -5.69 -6.91 25.60
C GLY A 161 -5.39 -5.81 24.56
N VAL A 162 -6.10 -5.79 23.43
CA VAL A 162 -5.85 -4.82 22.35
C VAL A 162 -6.33 -3.41 22.65
N GLY A 163 -7.17 -3.22 23.67
CA GLY A 163 -7.82 -1.94 23.99
C GLY A 163 -6.91 -0.73 23.84
N PRO A 164 -5.70 -0.71 24.43
CA PRO A 164 -4.89 0.49 24.43
C PRO A 164 -4.17 0.81 23.11
N PHE A 165 -4.12 -0.11 22.15
CA PHE A 165 -3.51 0.12 20.82
C PHE A 165 -4.42 -0.33 19.67
N VAL A 166 -5.71 -0.51 19.94
CA VAL A 166 -6.69 -1.02 18.97
C VAL A 166 -6.68 -0.19 17.69
N LYS A 167 -6.52 1.13 17.81
CA LYS A 167 -6.47 2.06 16.67
C LYS A 167 -5.26 1.81 15.77
N VAL A 168 -4.08 1.61 16.34
CA VAL A 168 -2.85 1.32 15.58
C VAL A 168 -2.92 -0.07 14.97
N LEU A 169 -3.47 -1.05 15.69
CA LEU A 169 -3.65 -2.41 15.16
C LEU A 169 -4.63 -2.43 13.98
N ARG A 170 -5.67 -1.58 14.01
CA ARG A 170 -6.65 -1.44 12.92
C ARG A 170 -6.16 -0.63 11.73
N LEU A 171 -5.19 0.25 11.94
CA LEU A 171 -4.74 1.23 10.95
C LEU A 171 -4.50 0.61 9.57
N VAL A 172 -3.55 -0.32 9.47
CA VAL A 172 -3.18 -0.91 8.17
C VAL A 172 -4.33 -1.74 7.56
N PRO A 173 -5.00 -2.64 8.31
CA PRO A 173 -6.20 -3.33 7.81
C PRO A 173 -7.31 -2.43 7.29
N ASP A 174 -7.54 -1.27 7.92
CA ASP A 174 -8.55 -0.31 7.50
C ASP A 174 -8.08 0.54 6.32
N VAL A 175 -6.79 0.88 6.21
CA VAL A 175 -6.22 1.50 5.00
C VAL A 175 -6.46 0.63 3.78
N PHE A 176 -6.17 -0.68 3.85
CA PHE A 176 -6.46 -1.61 2.75
C PHE A 176 -7.95 -1.72 2.42
N HIS A 177 -8.80 -1.67 3.45
CA HIS A 177 -10.24 -1.71 3.24
C HIS A 177 -10.73 -0.46 2.50
N GLN A 178 -10.32 0.73 2.95
CA GLN A 178 -10.71 1.99 2.33
C GLN A 178 -10.15 2.08 0.90
N SER A 179 -8.90 1.71 0.67
CA SER A 179 -8.28 1.75 -0.65
C SER A 179 -9.00 0.84 -1.66
N LEU A 180 -9.33 -0.40 -1.29
CA LEU A 180 -10.08 -1.33 -2.14
C LEU A 180 -11.53 -0.88 -2.35
N ALA A 181 -12.17 -0.28 -1.33
CA ALA A 181 -13.51 0.27 -1.45
C ALA A 181 -13.53 1.45 -2.44
N THR A 182 -12.57 2.37 -2.34
CA THR A 182 -12.41 3.50 -3.28
C THR A 182 -12.18 3.00 -4.70
N ALA A 183 -11.29 2.02 -4.92
CA ALA A 183 -11.06 1.44 -6.25
C ALA A 183 -12.30 0.77 -6.84
N LYS A 184 -13.07 0.04 -6.02
CA LYS A 184 -14.33 -0.58 -6.45
C LYS A 184 -15.38 0.46 -6.84
N LEU A 185 -15.45 1.58 -6.11
CA LEU A 185 -16.36 2.69 -6.45
C LEU A 185 -15.92 3.38 -7.74
N ALA A 186 -14.62 3.62 -7.93
CA ALA A 186 -14.06 4.16 -9.17
C ALA A 186 -14.39 3.25 -10.38
N GLN A 187 -14.22 1.93 -10.23
CA GLN A 187 -14.54 0.98 -11.29
C GLN A 187 -16.04 1.01 -11.65
N ARG A 188 -16.92 1.04 -10.65
CA ARG A 188 -18.37 1.16 -10.86
C ARG A 188 -18.74 2.46 -11.54
N TRP A 189 -18.09 3.56 -11.15
CA TRP A 189 -18.28 4.86 -11.77
C TRP A 189 -17.90 4.80 -13.25
N VAL A 190 -16.72 4.27 -13.58
CA VAL A 190 -16.23 4.18 -14.98
C VAL A 190 -17.19 3.35 -15.81
N HIS A 191 -17.60 2.19 -15.30
CA HIS A 191 -18.53 1.32 -15.99
C HIS A 191 -19.89 1.99 -16.26
N LEU A 192 -20.45 2.66 -15.24
CA LEU A 192 -21.73 3.36 -15.36
C LEU A 192 -21.63 4.54 -16.33
N HIS A 193 -20.58 5.36 -16.22
CA HIS A 193 -20.36 6.50 -17.10
C HIS A 193 -20.17 6.05 -18.54
N ARG A 194 -19.33 5.03 -18.78
CA ARG A 194 -19.18 4.40 -20.10
C ARG A 194 -20.52 3.91 -20.64
N SER A 195 -21.29 3.15 -19.87
CA SER A 195 -22.57 2.62 -20.34
C SER A 195 -23.57 3.72 -20.76
N ARG A 196 -23.57 4.88 -20.10
CA ARG A 196 -24.44 6.00 -20.45
C ARG A 196 -23.98 6.71 -21.71
N TYR A 197 -22.70 7.06 -21.81
CA TYR A 197 -22.20 7.91 -22.89
C TYR A 197 -21.76 7.13 -24.14
N SER A 198 -21.48 5.83 -24.04
CA SER A 198 -21.19 4.99 -25.21
C SER A 198 -22.45 4.61 -26.00
N LEU A 199 -23.65 4.70 -25.39
CA LEU A 199 -24.93 4.47 -26.05
C LEU A 199 -25.55 5.74 -26.67
N SER A 200 -25.05 6.92 -26.32
CA SER A 200 -25.56 8.22 -26.80
C SER A 200 -24.88 8.73 -28.08
N LEU A 201 -24.10 7.90 -28.78
CA LEU A 201 -23.64 8.27 -30.12
C LEU A 201 -24.87 8.47 -31.01
N PRO A 202 -25.09 9.67 -31.58
CA PRO A 202 -26.23 9.89 -32.46
C PRO A 202 -26.17 8.86 -33.59
N PRO A 203 -27.33 8.32 -34.02
CA PRO A 203 -27.36 7.42 -35.17
C PRO A 203 -26.62 8.12 -36.30
N LEU A 204 -25.59 7.46 -36.85
CA LEU A 204 -24.94 7.92 -38.07
C LEU A 204 -26.06 8.28 -39.04
N PRO A 205 -26.08 9.49 -39.63
CA PRO A 205 -27.09 9.84 -40.60
C PRO A 205 -27.12 8.74 -41.65
N SER A 206 -28.27 8.08 -41.79
CA SER A 206 -28.48 7.03 -42.77
C SER A 206 -27.93 7.49 -44.12
N PRO A 207 -27.13 6.67 -44.83
CA PRO A 207 -26.66 7.04 -46.16
C PRO A 207 -27.88 7.25 -47.04
N SER A 208 -28.21 8.51 -47.29
CA SER A 208 -29.28 8.87 -48.21
C SER A 208 -28.88 8.37 -49.60
N PRO A 209 -29.77 7.69 -50.34
CA PRO A 209 -29.44 7.11 -51.62
C PRO A 209 -29.47 8.18 -52.72
N SER A 210 -28.29 8.71 -53.07
CA SER A 210 -27.88 9.21 -54.42
C SER A 210 -28.69 10.42 -55.00
N PRO A 211 -28.33 11.06 -56.15
CA PRO A 211 -27.28 10.73 -57.13
C PRO A 211 -26.42 11.91 -57.69
N LEU A 212 -25.32 11.54 -58.35
CA LEU A 212 -24.73 12.12 -59.57
C LEU A 212 -24.16 13.57 -59.61
N GLN A 213 -22.91 13.60 -60.10
CA GLN A 213 -22.23 14.62 -60.93
C GLN A 213 -21.63 15.86 -60.24
N GLN A 214 -20.28 15.89 -60.14
CA GLN A 214 -19.43 16.73 -60.99
C GLN A 214 -17.91 16.38 -60.87
N PRO A 215 -17.07 16.70 -61.88
CA PRO A 215 -15.74 16.11 -62.09
C PRO A 215 -14.60 17.15 -61.79
N PRO A 216 -13.32 16.97 -62.18
CA PRO A 216 -12.21 16.98 -61.21
C PRO A 216 -11.24 18.16 -61.37
N ALA A 217 -10.87 18.83 -60.27
CA ALA A 217 -9.82 19.85 -60.28
C ALA A 217 -8.60 19.41 -59.44
N ARG A 218 -7.72 18.69 -60.15
CA ARG A 218 -6.25 18.81 -60.17
C ARG A 218 -5.58 19.67 -59.06
N GLY A 219 -4.97 18.95 -58.10
CA GLY A 219 -3.55 19.12 -57.77
C GLY A 219 -3.16 20.09 -56.65
N ARG A 220 -2.60 19.55 -55.55
CA ARG A 220 -1.27 19.95 -55.04
C ARG A 220 -0.73 19.01 -53.97
N ALA A 221 0.44 18.46 -54.29
CA ALA A 221 1.58 18.16 -53.41
C ALA A 221 1.32 17.71 -51.96
N GLY A 222 1.43 16.40 -51.75
CA GLY A 222 2.48 15.78 -50.94
C GLY A 222 2.78 16.37 -49.56
N LEU A 223 2.22 15.75 -48.53
CA LEU A 223 2.87 15.58 -47.23
C LEU A 223 2.52 14.18 -46.71
N VAL A 224 3.54 13.34 -46.58
CA VAL A 224 3.49 11.98 -46.04
C VAL A 224 3.54 12.08 -44.51
N PRO A 225 2.58 11.54 -43.75
CA PRO A 225 2.78 11.31 -42.33
C PRO A 225 3.37 9.91 -42.12
N SER A 226 4.60 9.93 -41.63
CA SER A 226 5.40 8.83 -41.06
C SER A 226 4.62 7.60 -40.60
N THR A 227 4.95 6.48 -41.22
CA THR A 227 4.74 5.14 -40.69
C THR A 227 5.63 4.98 -39.46
N VAL A 228 5.05 5.08 -38.26
CA VAL A 228 5.72 4.69 -37.01
C VAL A 228 5.81 3.16 -37.01
N GLN A 229 6.99 2.64 -37.36
CA GLN A 229 7.34 1.25 -37.09
C GLN A 229 7.35 1.00 -35.57
N PRO A 230 6.79 -0.12 -35.08
CA PRO A 230 7.08 -0.58 -33.73
C PRO A 230 8.52 -1.12 -33.68
N PRO A 231 9.28 -0.87 -32.60
CA PRO A 231 10.65 -1.34 -32.52
C PRO A 231 10.69 -2.87 -32.49
N LEU A 232 11.55 -3.40 -33.35
CA LEU A 232 11.93 -4.79 -33.42
C LEU A 232 12.39 -5.31 -32.05
N ARG A 233 11.83 -6.47 -31.73
CA ARG A 233 12.07 -7.33 -30.58
C ARG A 233 13.58 -7.54 -30.33
N GLY A 234 14.14 -6.72 -29.44
CA GLY A 234 15.48 -6.96 -28.89
C GLY A 234 15.47 -8.21 -28.00
N LYS A 235 16.33 -9.18 -28.32
CA LYS A 235 16.68 -10.29 -27.44
C LYS A 235 17.21 -9.72 -26.12
N ALA A 236 16.45 -9.88 -25.05
CA ALA A 236 16.93 -9.58 -23.71
C ALA A 236 18.12 -10.51 -23.38
N PRO A 237 19.21 -9.99 -22.79
CA PRO A 237 20.23 -10.84 -22.21
C PRO A 237 19.59 -11.70 -21.12
N GLN A 238 19.84 -13.01 -21.18
CA GLN A 238 19.38 -13.94 -20.16
C GLN A 238 19.92 -13.48 -18.79
N GLN A 239 19.02 -12.98 -17.95
CA GLN A 239 19.32 -12.75 -16.55
C GLN A 239 19.49 -14.12 -15.87
N PRO A 240 20.58 -14.34 -15.11
CA PRO A 240 20.72 -15.54 -14.30
C PRO A 240 19.66 -15.52 -13.19
N GLY A 241 18.73 -16.47 -13.25
CA GLY A 241 17.91 -16.95 -12.14
C GLY A 241 17.13 -15.88 -11.36
N SER A 242 15.92 -15.54 -11.81
CA SER A 242 14.94 -14.85 -10.97
C SER A 242 14.53 -15.76 -9.78
N PRO A 243 14.77 -15.39 -8.51
CA PRO A 243 14.50 -16.26 -7.36
C PRO A 243 13.09 -16.07 -6.78
N LEU A 244 12.19 -15.39 -7.47
CA LEU A 244 10.79 -15.18 -7.04
C LEU A 244 9.87 -16.28 -7.60
N GLY A 245 10.29 -17.53 -7.46
CA GLY A 245 9.35 -18.65 -7.40
C GLY A 245 8.53 -18.52 -6.11
N SER A 246 7.22 -18.75 -6.21
CA SER A 246 6.24 -18.62 -5.13
C SER A 246 6.76 -19.08 -3.74
N PRO A 247 6.44 -18.36 -2.63
CA PRO A 247 6.98 -18.65 -1.30
C PRO A 247 6.59 -20.02 -0.68
N ASP A 248 5.75 -20.81 -1.35
CA ASP A 248 5.24 -22.08 -0.82
C ASP A 248 6.16 -23.28 -1.05
N LEU A 249 7.33 -23.10 -1.67
CA LEU A 249 8.39 -24.11 -1.63
C LEU A 249 9.17 -24.02 -0.32
N LEU A 250 8.47 -24.20 0.80
CA LEU A 250 9.11 -24.87 1.93
C LEU A 250 9.51 -26.23 1.40
N VAL A 251 10.80 -26.43 1.06
CA VAL A 251 11.35 -27.77 0.81
C VAL A 251 10.88 -28.61 2.00
N PRO A 252 9.95 -29.56 1.80
CA PRO A 252 9.40 -30.30 2.91
C PRO A 252 10.58 -30.99 3.59
N LEU A 253 10.67 -30.87 4.91
CA LEU A 253 11.63 -31.63 5.69
C LEU A 253 11.47 -33.09 5.28
N ARG A 254 12.45 -33.60 4.51
CA ARG A 254 12.40 -34.95 3.97
C ARG A 254 12.28 -35.86 5.18
N PRO A 255 11.22 -36.69 5.29
CA PRO A 255 10.98 -37.50 6.48
C PRO A 255 12.22 -38.37 6.72
N LEU A 256 12.98 -38.04 7.77
CA LEU A 256 14.12 -38.84 8.18
C LEU A 256 13.52 -40.11 8.78
N GLY A 257 13.72 -41.24 8.09
CA GLY A 257 13.48 -42.55 8.68
C GLY A 257 14.23 -42.70 10.01
N ALA A 258 13.82 -43.66 10.85
CA ALA A 258 14.20 -43.83 12.25
C ALA A 258 15.71 -44.00 12.57
N GLY A 259 16.60 -43.81 11.60
CA GLY A 259 18.06 -43.79 11.75
C GLY A 259 18.71 -42.55 11.13
N GLY A 260 18.02 -41.40 11.12
CA GLY A 260 18.55 -40.14 10.62
C GLY A 260 19.90 -39.80 11.25
N SER A 261 20.99 -40.00 10.50
CA SER A 261 22.34 -39.76 10.98
C SER A 261 22.49 -38.33 11.49
N VAL A 262 23.11 -38.17 12.67
CA VAL A 262 23.46 -36.87 13.28
C VAL A 262 24.15 -35.96 12.26
N GLY A 263 24.91 -36.53 11.32
CA GLY A 263 25.54 -35.80 10.22
C GLY A 263 24.54 -35.05 9.32
N VAL A 264 23.39 -35.67 9.01
CA VAL A 264 22.34 -35.05 8.17
C VAL A 264 21.71 -33.87 8.88
N LEU A 265 21.40 -34.00 10.18
CA LEU A 265 20.85 -32.90 10.99
C LEU A 265 21.83 -31.72 11.11
N ARG A 266 23.14 -32.00 11.26
CA ARG A 266 24.17 -30.95 11.28
C ARG A 266 24.28 -30.23 9.94
N ALA A 267 24.22 -30.96 8.83
CA ALA A 267 24.24 -30.37 7.48
C ALA A 267 23.02 -29.46 7.26
N GLN A 268 21.81 -29.93 7.62
CA GLN A 268 20.58 -29.13 7.52
C GLN A 268 20.61 -27.88 8.42
N LEU A 269 21.19 -27.98 9.61
CA LEU A 269 21.36 -26.83 10.51
C LEU A 269 22.31 -25.81 9.89
N ARG A 270 23.42 -26.26 9.29
CA ARG A 270 24.36 -25.38 8.59
C ARG A 270 23.69 -24.66 7.42
N GLU A 271 22.99 -25.39 6.55
CA GLU A 271 22.25 -24.81 5.41
C GLU A 271 21.20 -23.80 5.90
N SER A 272 20.46 -24.13 6.96
CA SER A 272 19.45 -23.22 7.53
C SER A 272 20.08 -21.96 8.13
N ARG A 273 21.28 -22.04 8.71
CA ARG A 273 22.03 -20.88 9.21
C ARG A 273 22.56 -20.01 8.07
N GLU A 274 23.05 -20.62 6.99
CA GLU A 274 23.48 -19.90 5.78
C GLU A 274 22.29 -19.17 5.12
N GLU A 275 21.13 -19.83 5.00
CA GLU A 275 19.88 -19.19 4.54
C GLU A 275 19.49 -18.03 5.47
N LEU A 276 19.55 -18.22 6.79
CA LEU A 276 19.22 -17.17 7.76
C LEU A 276 20.11 -15.93 7.58
N LEU A 277 21.42 -16.13 7.44
CA LEU A 277 22.37 -15.03 7.22
C LEU A 277 22.07 -14.29 5.92
N ALA A 278 21.80 -15.01 4.82
CA ALA A 278 21.43 -14.39 3.55
C ALA A 278 20.13 -13.54 3.66
N LEU A 279 19.13 -14.05 4.39
CA LEU A 279 17.87 -13.32 4.63
C LEU A 279 18.08 -12.09 5.52
N LEU A 280 18.97 -12.18 6.52
CA LEU A 280 19.33 -11.05 7.39
C LEU A 280 20.08 -9.96 6.61
N HIS A 281 21.04 -10.31 5.75
CA HIS A 281 21.68 -9.34 4.84
C HIS A 281 20.66 -8.66 3.92
N ARG A 282 19.70 -9.43 3.38
CA ARG A 282 18.62 -8.86 2.57
C ARG A 282 17.72 -7.91 3.39
N ARG A 283 17.47 -8.21 4.67
CA ARG A 283 16.71 -7.34 5.57
C ARG A 283 17.41 -5.98 5.75
N GLU A 284 18.73 -5.97 5.76
CA GLU A 284 19.56 -4.76 5.87
C GLU A 284 19.57 -3.93 4.58
N ARG A 285 19.45 -4.56 3.40
CA ARG A 285 19.43 -3.89 2.09
C ARG A 285 18.43 -2.74 2.02
N ALA A 286 17.23 -2.91 2.59
CA ALA A 286 16.21 -1.85 2.61
C ALA A 286 16.65 -0.60 3.37
N ALA A 287 17.43 -0.76 4.46
CA ALA A 287 17.97 0.36 5.22
C ALA A 287 19.12 1.06 4.46
N VAL A 288 19.97 0.28 3.77
CA VAL A 288 21.04 0.80 2.90
C VAL A 288 20.44 1.60 1.74
N LEU A 289 19.45 1.06 1.04
CA LEU A 289 18.74 1.76 -0.04
C LEU A 289 18.09 3.06 0.46
N HIS A 290 17.42 3.02 1.62
CA HIS A 290 16.84 4.22 2.21
C HIS A 290 17.90 5.30 2.52
N ALA A 291 19.06 4.92 3.05
CA ALA A 291 20.17 5.84 3.30
C ALA A 291 20.70 6.45 1.98
N GLN A 292 20.81 5.65 0.92
CA GLN A 292 21.20 6.10 -0.42
C GLN A 292 20.17 7.08 -1.02
N VAL A 293 18.87 6.76 -0.95
CA VAL A 293 17.78 7.67 -1.37
C VAL A 293 17.89 9.01 -0.64
N CYS A 294 18.04 8.97 0.70
CA CYS A 294 18.20 10.20 1.49
C CYS A 294 19.45 11.01 1.11
N HIS A 295 20.56 10.33 0.78
CA HIS A 295 21.80 10.97 0.36
C HIS A 295 21.63 11.66 -1.01
N VAL A 296 21.08 10.96 -2.00
CA VAL A 296 20.83 11.51 -3.34
C VAL A 296 19.83 12.66 -3.29
N ALA A 297 18.76 12.53 -2.50
CA ALA A 297 17.80 13.62 -2.29
C ALA A 297 18.46 14.88 -1.71
N ARG A 298 19.48 14.73 -0.86
CA ARG A 298 20.27 15.85 -0.35
C ARG A 298 21.14 16.48 -1.45
N ARG A 299 21.78 15.67 -2.29
CA ARG A 299 22.58 16.16 -3.43
C ARG A 299 21.73 16.93 -4.43
N ILE A 300 20.55 16.42 -4.80
CA ILE A 300 19.56 17.12 -5.64
C ILE A 300 19.22 18.50 -5.05
N ARG A 301 19.00 18.60 -3.74
CA ARG A 301 18.73 19.89 -3.09
C ARG A 301 19.91 20.86 -3.22
N VAL A 302 21.15 20.39 -3.04
CA VAL A 302 22.34 21.22 -3.21
C VAL A 302 22.47 21.72 -4.65
N LEU A 303 22.30 20.83 -5.64
CA LEU A 303 22.34 21.20 -7.06
C LEU A 303 21.27 22.24 -7.42
N ARG A 304 20.03 22.08 -6.93
CA ARG A 304 18.96 23.07 -7.14
C ARG A 304 19.28 24.43 -6.51
N LEU A 305 19.94 24.44 -5.35
CA LEU A 305 20.38 25.69 -4.71
C LEU A 305 21.50 26.37 -5.52
N GLN A 306 22.45 25.60 -6.05
CA GLN A 306 23.49 26.12 -6.95
C GLN A 306 22.87 26.70 -8.22
N GLN A 307 21.92 25.99 -8.83
CA GLN A 307 21.20 26.47 -10.01
C GLN A 307 20.49 27.81 -9.77
N LEU A 308 19.86 27.97 -8.60
CA LEU A 308 19.18 29.21 -8.23
C LEU A 308 20.17 30.36 -7.99
N GLY A 309 21.33 30.07 -7.38
CA GLY A 309 22.41 31.04 -7.18
C GLY A 309 22.97 31.53 -8.52
N GLU A 310 23.34 30.62 -9.41
CA GLU A 310 23.86 30.94 -10.74
C GLU A 310 22.86 31.69 -11.61
N GLY A 311 21.57 31.33 -11.53
CA GLY A 311 20.50 32.06 -12.21
C GLY A 311 20.39 33.52 -11.77
N THR A 312 20.66 33.80 -10.49
CA THR A 312 20.65 35.17 -9.94
C THR A 312 21.86 35.97 -10.42
N GLU A 313 23.05 35.36 -10.47
CA GLU A 313 24.27 36.00 -10.98
C GLU A 313 24.19 36.28 -12.49
N LEU A 314 23.64 35.34 -13.27
CA LEU A 314 23.39 35.53 -14.70
C LEU A 314 22.43 36.69 -14.96
N ALA A 315 21.37 36.81 -14.16
CA ALA A 315 20.43 37.92 -14.27
C ALA A 315 21.07 39.28 -13.94
N GLN A 316 22.00 39.33 -12.97
CA GLN A 316 22.75 40.55 -12.64
C GLN A 316 23.76 40.92 -13.73
N LEU A 317 24.47 39.94 -14.29
CA LEU A 317 25.44 40.18 -15.38
C LEU A 317 24.78 40.70 -16.65
N GLN A 318 23.56 40.24 -16.98
CA GLN A 318 22.80 40.78 -18.12
C GLN A 318 22.43 42.25 -17.96
N GLN A 319 22.38 42.78 -16.73
CA GLN A 319 22.05 44.18 -16.47
C GLN A 319 23.28 45.12 -16.54
N SER A 320 24.50 44.61 -16.69
CA SER A 320 25.73 45.41 -16.76
C SER A 320 26.20 45.59 -18.22
N PRO A 321 26.05 46.76 -18.86
CA PRO A 321 26.20 46.91 -20.32
C PRO A 321 27.64 46.92 -20.88
N GLY A 322 28.67 46.54 -20.12
CA GLY A 322 30.08 46.79 -20.48
C GLY A 322 31.02 45.59 -20.49
N THR A 323 30.57 44.40 -20.12
CA THR A 323 31.47 43.26 -19.84
C THR A 323 31.60 42.33 -21.05
N GLY A 324 32.84 42.02 -21.43
CA GLY A 324 33.18 41.33 -22.68
C GLY A 324 32.47 39.98 -22.93
N THR A 325 32.18 39.72 -24.20
CA THR A 325 31.38 38.60 -24.75
C THR A 325 31.90 37.18 -24.42
N GLY A 326 33.11 37.05 -23.87
CA GLY A 326 33.73 35.76 -23.57
C GLY A 326 33.17 35.05 -22.33
N GLY A 327 32.79 35.80 -21.28
CA GLY A 327 32.32 35.23 -20.01
C GLY A 327 30.97 34.51 -20.13
N CYS A 328 30.06 35.04 -20.96
CA CYS A 328 28.71 34.50 -21.12
C CYS A 328 28.68 33.05 -21.64
N ARG A 329 29.62 32.67 -22.52
CA ARG A 329 29.68 31.31 -23.07
C ARG A 329 30.09 30.28 -22.02
N HIS A 330 31.08 30.62 -21.19
CA HIS A 330 31.54 29.72 -20.13
C HIS A 330 30.45 29.50 -19.08
N GLN A 331 29.76 30.57 -18.68
CA GLN A 331 28.69 30.49 -17.69
C GLN A 331 27.46 29.72 -18.20
N ALA A 332 27.10 29.88 -19.48
CA ALA A 332 26.04 29.09 -20.10
C ALA A 332 26.40 27.59 -20.16
N ALA A 333 27.65 27.26 -20.48
CA ALA A 333 28.12 25.87 -20.48
C ALA A 333 28.08 25.24 -19.09
N LEU A 334 28.46 26.00 -18.05
CA LEU A 334 28.41 25.55 -16.66
C LEU A 334 26.97 25.34 -16.18
N ALA A 335 26.05 26.24 -16.52
CA ALA A 335 24.63 26.09 -16.22
C ALA A 335 24.03 24.85 -16.92
N GLU A 336 24.42 24.56 -18.16
CA GLU A 336 24.02 23.33 -18.86
C GLU A 336 24.57 22.07 -18.17
N GLU A 337 25.83 22.09 -17.74
CA GLU A 337 26.44 20.97 -17.02
C GLU A 337 25.76 20.71 -15.67
N LEU A 338 25.40 21.78 -14.96
CA LEU A 338 24.67 21.70 -13.70
C LEU A 338 23.25 21.16 -13.89
N GLN A 339 22.55 21.60 -14.95
CA GLN A 339 21.24 21.06 -15.33
C GLN A 339 21.32 19.56 -15.68
N LYS A 340 22.30 19.15 -16.49
CA LYS A 340 22.52 17.73 -16.83
C LYS A 340 22.81 16.90 -15.58
N SER A 341 23.64 17.43 -14.67
CA SER A 341 23.95 16.78 -13.40
C SER A 341 22.72 16.62 -12.52
N LEU A 342 21.85 17.64 -12.46
CA LEU A 342 20.58 17.57 -11.74
C LEU A 342 19.66 16.48 -12.31
N GLU A 343 19.48 16.43 -13.62
CA GLU A 343 18.66 15.41 -14.30
C GLU A 343 19.16 13.98 -14.04
N LEU A 344 20.49 13.78 -14.08
CA LEU A 344 21.11 12.48 -13.78
C LEU A 344 20.87 12.06 -12.33
N GLU A 345 20.99 12.98 -11.37
CA GLU A 345 20.71 12.70 -9.96
C GLU A 345 19.22 12.43 -9.70
N GLU A 346 18.31 13.14 -10.36
CA GLU A 346 16.87 12.88 -10.30
C GLU A 346 16.51 11.50 -10.86
N TYR A 347 17.15 11.10 -11.96
CA TYR A 347 17.01 9.75 -12.51
C TYR A 347 17.55 8.69 -11.55
N HIS A 348 18.74 8.90 -10.98
CA HIS A 348 19.33 8.01 -9.99
C HIS A 348 18.45 7.87 -8.74
N HIS A 349 17.89 8.98 -8.25
CA HIS A 349 16.92 8.98 -7.16
C HIS A 349 15.69 8.14 -7.51
N SER A 350 15.14 8.29 -8.71
CA SER A 350 13.97 7.52 -9.15
C SER A 350 14.23 6.01 -9.15
N ILE A 351 15.41 5.56 -9.60
CA ILE A 351 15.79 4.15 -9.55
C ILE A 351 15.90 3.65 -8.11
N LEU A 352 16.64 4.36 -7.26
CA LEU A 352 16.85 3.95 -5.87
C LEU A 352 15.53 3.94 -5.08
N GLU A 353 14.65 4.90 -5.34
CA GLU A 353 13.33 4.96 -4.74
C GLU A 353 12.49 3.77 -5.18
N ALA A 354 12.48 3.43 -6.47
CA ALA A 354 11.77 2.25 -6.98
C ALA A 354 12.28 0.94 -6.34
N ASP A 355 13.61 0.77 -6.26
CA ASP A 355 14.23 -0.40 -5.63
C ASP A 355 13.92 -0.47 -4.13
N TRP A 356 13.97 0.67 -3.44
CA TRP A 356 13.62 0.77 -2.03
C TRP A 356 12.15 0.41 -1.79
N LEU A 357 11.23 0.93 -2.60
CA LEU A 357 9.80 0.60 -2.52
C LEU A 357 9.55 -0.89 -2.76
N LEU A 358 10.22 -1.49 -3.74
CA LEU A 358 10.14 -2.93 -3.99
C LEU A 358 10.61 -3.74 -2.77
N GLU A 359 11.72 -3.35 -2.13
CA GLU A 359 12.17 -4.02 -0.90
C GLU A 359 11.17 -3.81 0.26
N LEU A 360 10.52 -2.65 0.37
CA LEU A 360 9.46 -2.43 1.37
C LEU A 360 8.25 -3.35 1.15
N GLU A 361 7.89 -3.61 -0.11
CA GLU A 361 6.79 -4.52 -0.48
C GLU A 361 7.10 -5.99 -0.12
N VAL A 362 8.34 -6.41 -0.33
CA VAL A 362 8.77 -7.79 -0.06
C VAL A 362 9.08 -8.01 1.43
N ARG A 363 9.41 -6.96 2.18
CA ARG A 363 9.86 -7.05 3.58
C ARG A 363 8.94 -7.82 4.53
N PRO A 364 7.61 -7.72 4.48
CA PRO A 364 6.76 -8.55 5.32
C PRO A 364 6.90 -10.05 5.07
N ILE A 365 7.05 -10.45 3.80
CA ILE A 365 7.29 -11.85 3.42
C ILE A 365 8.67 -12.28 3.93
N LEU A 366 9.67 -11.39 3.80
CA LEU A 366 11.02 -11.63 4.29
C LEU A 366 11.04 -11.85 5.81
N ILE A 367 10.34 -11.02 6.60
CA ILE A 367 10.23 -11.16 8.05
C ILE A 367 9.64 -12.53 8.42
N ARG A 368 8.53 -12.93 7.77
CA ARG A 368 7.93 -14.25 8.01
C ARG A 368 8.89 -15.39 7.68
N ARG A 369 9.66 -15.26 6.59
CA ARG A 369 10.64 -16.27 6.19
C ARG A 369 11.78 -16.35 7.21
N ILE A 370 12.30 -15.21 7.67
CA ILE A 370 13.33 -15.15 8.73
C ILE A 370 12.82 -15.86 9.99
N ASP A 371 11.62 -15.55 10.46
CA ASP A 371 11.02 -16.20 11.64
C ASP A 371 10.89 -17.71 11.46
N ALA A 372 10.45 -18.16 10.28
CA ALA A 372 10.32 -19.58 9.97
C ALA A 372 11.68 -20.30 9.96
N VAL A 373 12.71 -19.69 9.36
CA VAL A 373 14.07 -20.24 9.29
C VAL A 373 14.71 -20.26 10.69
N GLN A 374 14.55 -19.19 11.47
CA GLN A 374 15.00 -19.15 12.86
C GLN A 374 14.37 -20.25 13.70
N GLN A 375 13.05 -20.46 13.56
CA GLN A 375 12.36 -21.52 14.26
C GLN A 375 12.89 -22.90 13.85
N ARG A 376 13.13 -23.12 12.55
CA ARG A 376 13.72 -24.35 12.01
C ARG A 376 15.12 -24.61 12.58
N CYS A 377 15.97 -23.58 12.68
CA CYS A 377 17.29 -23.70 13.32
C CYS A 377 17.16 -24.16 14.77
N ARG A 378 16.26 -23.55 15.55
CA ARG A 378 16.01 -23.94 16.96
C ARG A 378 15.50 -25.37 17.07
N ASP A 379 14.64 -25.81 16.16
CA ASP A 379 14.11 -27.17 16.12
C ASP A 379 15.23 -28.20 15.80
N LEU A 380 16.08 -27.91 14.82
CA LEU A 380 17.24 -28.74 14.47
C LEU A 380 18.25 -28.82 15.62
N GLU A 381 18.53 -27.71 16.30
CA GLU A 381 19.38 -27.68 17.49
C GLU A 381 18.81 -28.51 18.64
N ARG A 382 17.49 -28.46 18.87
CA ARG A 382 16.82 -29.32 19.86
C ARG A 382 16.95 -30.80 19.52
N MET A 383 16.74 -31.18 18.27
CA MET A 383 16.89 -32.57 17.83
C MET A 383 18.34 -33.06 17.98
N LEU A 384 19.33 -32.24 17.65
CA LEU A 384 20.75 -32.58 17.85
C LEU A 384 21.11 -32.77 19.32
N ARG A 385 20.36 -32.13 20.25
CA ARG A 385 20.50 -32.33 21.70
C ARG A 385 19.68 -33.52 22.23
N GLY A 386 19.02 -34.30 21.36
CA GLY A 386 18.13 -35.40 21.76
C GLY A 386 16.81 -34.93 22.38
N GLN A 387 16.45 -33.65 22.26
CA GLN A 387 15.23 -33.13 22.85
C GLN A 387 14.02 -33.39 21.94
N ALA A 388 12.93 -33.82 22.57
CA ALA A 388 11.63 -33.99 21.94
C ALA A 388 11.12 -32.69 21.30
N LEU A 389 10.72 -32.73 20.02
CA LEU A 389 10.00 -31.63 19.39
C LEU A 389 8.61 -31.43 20.02
N PRO A 390 8.11 -30.18 20.12
CA PRO A 390 6.75 -29.87 20.53
C PRO A 390 5.71 -30.68 19.74
N ALA A 391 4.67 -31.20 20.42
CA ALA A 391 3.58 -31.98 19.83
C ALA A 391 2.99 -31.40 18.52
N PRO A 392 2.71 -30.08 18.39
CA PRO A 392 2.16 -29.54 17.14
C PRO A 392 3.11 -29.63 15.94
N GLN A 393 4.43 -29.69 16.17
CA GLN A 393 5.42 -29.84 15.09
C GLN A 393 5.60 -31.29 14.65
N ARG A 394 5.46 -32.25 15.57
CA ARG A 394 5.49 -33.69 15.23
C ARG A 394 4.37 -34.06 14.26
N ALA A 395 3.19 -33.45 14.43
CA ALA A 395 2.05 -33.66 13.53
C ALA A 395 2.36 -33.16 12.10
N ARG A 396 2.97 -31.97 11.96
CA ARG A 396 3.37 -31.42 10.66
C ARG A 396 4.43 -32.25 9.92
N LEU A 397 5.37 -32.85 10.66
CA LEU A 397 6.39 -33.73 10.09
C LEU A 397 5.82 -35.09 9.67
N ARG A 398 4.80 -35.59 10.39
CA ARG A 398 4.10 -36.83 10.02
C ARG A 398 3.16 -36.68 8.82
N SER A 399 2.64 -35.48 8.58
CA SER A 399 1.70 -35.20 7.49
C SER A 399 2.37 -34.92 6.13
N GLY A 400 3.62 -35.35 5.92
CA GLY A 400 4.18 -35.38 4.56
C GLY A 400 3.26 -36.21 3.64
N PRO A 401 3.12 -35.87 2.35
CA PRO A 401 2.20 -36.55 1.46
C PRO A 401 2.52 -38.04 1.52
N ALA A 402 1.62 -38.81 2.15
CA ALA A 402 1.66 -40.25 2.10
C ALA A 402 1.68 -40.57 0.61
N THR A 403 2.80 -41.14 0.16
CA THR A 403 2.94 -41.61 -1.20
C THR A 403 1.78 -42.56 -1.38
N THR A 404 0.78 -42.14 -2.16
CA THR A 404 -0.42 -42.91 -2.42
C THR A 404 0.07 -44.29 -2.85
N PRO A 405 -0.24 -45.37 -2.11
CA PRO A 405 0.19 -46.69 -2.55
C PRO A 405 -0.40 -46.89 -3.94
N VAL A 406 0.47 -47.15 -4.91
CA VAL A 406 0.08 -47.48 -6.28
C VAL A 406 -1.00 -48.56 -6.19
N PRO A 407 -2.18 -48.38 -6.82
CA PRO A 407 -3.24 -49.38 -6.75
C PRO A 407 -2.73 -50.65 -7.42
N GLY A 408 -2.43 -51.66 -6.61
CA GLY A 408 -2.15 -53.00 -7.07
C GLY A 408 -3.39 -53.56 -7.77
N ARG A 409 -3.22 -53.85 -9.06
CA ARG A 409 -3.86 -54.89 -9.86
C ARG A 409 -5.10 -55.55 -9.22
N ALA A 410 -6.26 -55.26 -9.81
CA ALA A 410 -7.55 -55.87 -9.50
C ALA A 410 -7.50 -57.41 -9.58
N GLN A 411 -7.98 -58.08 -8.52
CA GLN A 411 -8.57 -59.41 -8.61
C GLN A 411 -10.11 -59.26 -8.65
N PRO A 412 -10.82 -60.04 -9.48
CA PRO A 412 -12.27 -60.02 -9.54
C PRO A 412 -12.84 -60.88 -8.40
N SER A 413 -13.69 -60.29 -7.56
CA SER A 413 -14.49 -61.04 -6.58
C SER A 413 -15.97 -60.85 -6.86
N GLU A 414 -16.64 -61.98 -6.82
CA GLU A 414 -17.96 -62.28 -7.35
C GLU A 414 -19.12 -61.51 -6.70
N CYS A 415 -20.17 -61.38 -7.52
CA CYS A 415 -21.50 -60.88 -7.19
C CYS A 415 -22.18 -61.64 -6.05
N ALA A 416 -22.77 -60.90 -5.11
CA ALA A 416 -23.97 -61.35 -4.39
C ALA A 416 -24.89 -60.14 -4.08
N PRO A 417 -26.22 -60.28 -4.22
CA PRO A 417 -27.15 -59.15 -4.17
C PRO A 417 -27.57 -58.81 -2.75
N ARG A 418 -27.54 -57.52 -2.40
CA ARG A 418 -28.18 -56.99 -1.17
C ARG A 418 -29.64 -56.64 -1.44
N GLN A 419 -30.51 -57.34 -0.74
CA GLN A 419 -31.94 -57.04 -0.60
C GLN A 419 -32.14 -55.73 0.19
N TRP A 420 -33.08 -54.91 -0.27
CA TRP A 420 -33.63 -53.76 0.44
C TRP A 420 -34.78 -54.20 1.35
N PRO A 421 -34.91 -53.64 2.57
CA PRO A 421 -36.21 -53.56 3.23
C PRO A 421 -36.83 -52.16 3.10
N ALA A 422 -38.14 -52.18 2.87
CA ALA A 422 -39.06 -51.05 2.78
C ALA A 422 -39.35 -50.42 4.17
N PRO A 423 -40.04 -49.25 4.23
CA PRO A 423 -40.10 -48.41 5.42
C PRO A 423 -41.28 -48.75 6.33
N GLY A 424 -41.03 -48.81 7.64
CA GLY A 424 -42.05 -48.93 8.68
C GLY A 424 -42.30 -47.59 9.36
N ALA A 425 -43.56 -47.13 9.29
CA ALA A 425 -44.08 -45.98 10.00
C ALA A 425 -44.23 -46.26 11.51
N THR A 426 -44.02 -45.25 12.35
CA THR A 426 -44.72 -45.16 13.64
C THR A 426 -44.92 -43.70 14.03
N LEU A 427 -46.21 -43.33 14.09
CA LEU A 427 -46.74 -42.14 14.76
C LEU A 427 -46.52 -42.25 16.27
N ALA A 428 -46.09 -41.17 16.92
CA ALA A 428 -46.44 -40.91 18.31
C ALA A 428 -46.51 -39.40 18.60
N THR A 429 -47.64 -39.04 19.18
CA THR A 429 -48.26 -37.73 19.38
C THR A 429 -47.74 -37.01 20.63
N LEU A 430 -47.65 -35.67 20.52
CA LEU A 430 -47.78 -34.58 21.51
C LEU A 430 -47.27 -34.77 22.96
N THR A 431 -46.49 -33.79 23.43
CA THR A 431 -46.85 -33.03 24.65
C THR A 431 -46.23 -31.63 24.62
N THR A 432 -47.06 -30.69 25.06
CA THR A 432 -46.95 -29.24 25.03
C THR A 432 -46.12 -28.72 26.21
N GLY A 433 -45.35 -27.66 26.00
CA GLY A 433 -44.67 -26.93 27.08
C GLY A 433 -44.18 -25.58 26.60
N GLY A 434 -44.98 -24.54 26.82
CA GLY A 434 -44.73 -23.16 26.39
C GLY A 434 -43.73 -22.41 27.26
N GLY A 435 -43.18 -21.34 26.69
CA GLY A 435 -42.27 -20.42 27.37
C GLY A 435 -41.97 -19.20 26.50
N THR A 436 -42.93 -18.28 26.41
CA THR A 436 -42.80 -17.01 25.67
C THR A 436 -42.28 -15.93 26.61
N THR A 437 -41.03 -15.50 26.47
CA THR A 437 -40.54 -14.26 27.09
C THR A 437 -40.78 -13.08 26.16
N ALA A 438 -41.72 -12.23 26.57
CA ALA A 438 -41.97 -10.92 26.00
C ALA A 438 -40.79 -9.98 26.27
N TYR A 439 -40.30 -9.29 25.24
CA TYR A 439 -39.41 -8.15 25.40
C TYR A 439 -40.22 -6.86 25.29
N SER A 440 -40.12 -6.06 26.36
CA SER A 440 -40.77 -4.79 26.58
C SER A 440 -40.35 -3.75 25.54
N GLN A 441 -41.34 -3.14 24.89
CA GLN A 441 -41.20 -1.99 24.00
C GLN A 441 -41.57 -0.75 24.82
N GLN A 442 -40.57 -0.01 25.28
CA GLN A 442 -40.78 1.21 26.05
C GLN A 442 -40.66 2.42 25.11
N GLN A 443 -41.80 3.09 24.92
CA GLN A 443 -41.94 4.39 24.31
C GLN A 443 -41.55 5.49 25.32
N HIS A 444 -40.94 6.58 24.84
CA HIS A 444 -41.05 7.93 25.39
C HIS A 444 -40.60 8.95 24.31
N PRO A 445 -40.97 10.24 24.40
CA PRO A 445 -41.69 10.94 23.37
C PRO A 445 -40.91 12.18 22.88
N GLU A 446 -41.57 12.89 21.97
CA GLU A 446 -41.17 14.11 21.31
C GLU A 446 -40.85 15.29 22.23
N GLY A 447 -40.02 16.19 21.67
CA GLY A 447 -40.34 17.62 21.66
C GLY A 447 -39.60 18.49 22.68
N HIS A 448 -38.67 19.31 22.20
CA HIS A 448 -38.65 20.74 22.53
C HIS A 448 -37.78 21.52 21.52
N ASP A 449 -38.43 22.42 20.81
CA ASP A 449 -37.90 23.58 20.08
C ASP A 449 -37.02 24.45 20.99
N TRP A 450 -35.94 25.02 20.44
CA TRP A 450 -35.59 26.43 20.67
C TRP A 450 -34.88 27.03 19.45
N ARG A 451 -35.52 28.04 18.87
CA ARG A 451 -34.96 29.02 17.94
C ARG A 451 -34.06 30.02 18.67
N THR A 452 -33.09 30.53 17.90
CA THR A 452 -32.50 31.89 17.93
C THR A 452 -31.81 32.36 19.21
N SER A 453 -30.52 32.67 19.10
CA SER A 453 -30.04 34.07 19.00
C SER A 453 -28.51 34.13 18.93
N ASP A 454 -27.99 34.72 17.86
CA ASP A 454 -26.72 35.47 17.89
C ASP A 454 -26.86 36.64 18.89
N PRO A 455 -25.77 37.05 19.57
CA PRO A 455 -25.04 38.19 19.04
C PRO A 455 -23.52 38.18 19.29
N SER A 456 -22.78 38.67 18.30
CA SER A 456 -21.46 39.31 18.44
C SER A 456 -21.68 40.83 18.66
N PRO A 457 -20.67 41.70 18.86
CA PRO A 457 -19.37 41.61 19.54
C PRO A 457 -19.17 42.78 20.57
N ARG A 458 -18.07 42.78 21.34
CA ARG A 458 -17.22 43.95 21.74
C ARG A 458 -16.49 43.70 23.07
N GLY A 459 -15.23 44.12 23.16
CA GLY A 459 -14.60 44.36 24.48
C GLY A 459 -13.08 44.30 24.54
N LEU A 460 -12.42 45.32 23.98
CA LEU A 460 -11.05 45.77 24.23
C LEU A 460 -10.52 45.55 25.66
N ARG A 461 -9.23 45.15 25.81
CA ARG A 461 -8.20 45.99 26.45
C ARG A 461 -6.78 45.43 26.30
N ALA A 462 -5.89 46.37 25.99
CA ALA A 462 -4.45 46.24 25.93
C ALA A 462 -3.79 46.36 27.31
N ALA A 463 -2.62 45.75 27.47
CA ALA A 463 -1.55 46.27 28.31
C ALA A 463 -0.18 45.89 27.73
N ARG A 464 0.60 46.91 27.40
CA ARG A 464 2.02 46.91 27.04
C ARG A 464 2.87 46.72 28.31
N SER A 465 4.02 46.05 28.18
CA SER A 465 5.34 46.46 28.70
C SER A 465 6.37 45.41 28.22
N SER A 466 7.29 45.65 27.29
CA SER A 466 8.40 46.61 27.18
C SER A 466 9.67 46.24 27.97
N ARG A 467 10.82 46.40 27.29
CA ARG A 467 12.23 46.10 27.62
C ARG A 467 12.66 44.64 27.38
N GLY A 468 13.66 44.33 26.58
CA GLY A 468 14.76 45.13 26.02
C GLY A 468 16.06 44.32 26.09
N PRO A 469 17.09 44.65 25.28
CA PRO A 469 17.88 43.67 24.51
C PRO A 469 19.29 43.44 25.06
N GLY A 470 20.02 42.46 24.50
CA GLY A 470 21.48 42.51 24.53
C GLY A 470 22.23 41.24 24.14
N LEU A 471 23.11 41.41 23.14
CA LEU A 471 24.44 40.79 22.99
C LEU A 471 24.56 39.43 22.27
N ALA A 472 24.86 39.54 20.97
CA ALA A 472 25.87 38.73 20.30
C ALA A 472 27.28 39.18 20.71
N PRO A 473 28.29 38.30 20.59
CA PRO A 473 29.40 38.52 19.63
C PRO A 473 29.60 37.27 18.75
N ALA A 474 29.91 37.40 17.46
CA ALA A 474 31.23 37.63 16.86
C ALA A 474 32.10 36.35 16.76
N TRP A 475 32.14 35.86 15.52
CA TRP A 475 33.18 35.12 14.80
C TRP A 475 34.57 35.08 15.44
N GLU A 476 35.15 33.87 15.53
CA GLU A 476 36.59 33.66 15.45
C GLU A 476 36.89 32.32 14.75
N GLU A 477 37.89 32.36 13.90
CA GLU A 477 38.40 31.29 13.05
C GLU A 477 39.00 30.15 13.88
N SER A 478 38.88 28.91 13.39
CA SER A 478 39.97 27.95 13.54
C SER A 478 39.91 26.92 12.42
N VAL A 479 40.89 27.05 11.54
CA VAL A 479 41.32 26.07 10.55
C VAL A 479 42.35 25.18 11.24
N ASP A 480 42.09 23.87 11.30
CA ASP A 480 43.06 22.77 11.37
C ASP A 480 42.21 21.49 11.16
N GLY A 481 42.40 20.62 10.17
CA GLY A 481 43.65 20.15 9.61
C GLY A 481 44.05 18.86 10.31
N MET A 482 43.58 17.70 9.84
CA MET A 482 44.41 16.49 9.63
C MET A 482 43.60 15.24 9.26
N CYS A 483 44.08 14.62 8.18
CA CYS A 483 43.90 13.22 7.83
C CYS A 483 44.56 12.30 8.88
N VAL A 484 43.92 11.16 9.14
CA VAL A 484 44.51 9.81 9.03
C VAL A 484 43.44 8.87 8.48
#